data_AF-A0A2Z4V2J6-F1
#
_entry.id   AF-A0A2Z4V2J6-F1
#
_cell.length_a   1.000
_cell.length_b   1.000
_cell.length_c   1.000
_cell.angle_alpha   90.00
_cell.angle_beta   90.00
_cell.angle_gamma   90.00
#
_symmetry.space_group_name_H-M   'P 1'
#
loop_
_entity.id
_entity.type
_entity.pdbx_description
1 polymer ?
#
loop_
_entity_poly.entity_id
_entity_poly.type
_entity_poly.pdbx_seq_one_letter_code
_entity_poly.pdbx_strand_id
1 'polypeptide(L)' 'MTTARAVACHLMPLPTSVSRLTHAQALGRACVSCSALLTAGAIERGTIHGAQGVHVTSTEVWSCPAPERS' A
#
# COMPACT_ATOMS: atom_id res chain seq x y z
N MET A 1 11.82 -0.63 28.05
CA MET A 1 11.34 -1.02 26.70
C MET A 1 11.18 0.26 25.90
N THR A 2 12.10 0.54 24.99
CA THR A 2 11.99 1.72 24.11
C THR A 2 11.08 1.34 22.95
N THR A 3 9.83 1.78 22.99
CA THR A 3 8.87 1.56 21.89
C THR A 3 9.36 2.36 20.68
N ALA A 4 9.96 1.69 19.70
CA ALA A 4 10.26 2.31 18.43
C ALA A 4 8.94 2.83 17.83
N ARG A 5 8.86 4.14 17.57
CA ARG A 5 7.69 4.74 16.95
C ARG A 5 7.58 4.15 15.54
N ALA A 6 6.57 3.32 15.32
CA ALA A 6 6.34 2.73 14.00
C ALA A 6 6.14 3.85 12.98
N VAL A 7 6.89 3.80 11.88
CA VAL A 7 6.74 4.74 10.77
C VAL A 7 5.34 4.55 10.17
N ALA A 8 4.63 5.64 9.90
CA ALA A 8 3.30 5.57 9.31
C ALA A 8 3.36 4.91 7.93
N CYS A 9 2.42 4.01 7.63
CA CYS A 9 2.43 3.23 6.38
C CYS A 9 2.47 4.14 5.14
N HIS A 10 1.76 5.28 5.17
CA HIS A 10 1.72 6.24 4.06
C HIS A 10 3.07 6.94 3.77
N LEU A 11 4.09 6.75 4.61
CA LEU A 11 5.45 7.26 4.40
C LEU A 11 6.44 6.17 3.99
N MET A 12 6.04 4.90 4.08
CA MET A 12 6.90 3.78 3.69
C MET A 12 7.10 3.75 2.17
N PRO A 13 8.29 3.40 1.67
CA PRO A 13 8.54 3.24 0.24
C PRO A 13 7.54 2.27 -0.40
N LEU A 14 7.08 2.60 -1.60
CA LEU A 14 6.26 1.68 -2.38
C LEU A 14 7.13 0.58 -3.00
N PRO A 15 6.59 -0.64 -3.13
CA PRO A 15 7.26 -1.66 -3.93
C PRO A 15 7.42 -1.20 -5.38
N THR A 16 8.52 -1.60 -6.00
CA THR A 16 8.88 -1.18 -7.37
C THR A 16 8.17 -1.97 -8.47
N SER A 17 7.43 -3.03 -8.12
CA SER A 17 6.78 -3.91 -9.10
C SER A 17 5.52 -4.54 -8.53
N VAL A 18 4.51 -4.70 -9.39
CA VAL A 18 3.22 -5.31 -9.10
C VAL A 18 3.37 -6.77 -8.65
N SER A 19 4.38 -7.50 -9.14
CA SER A 19 4.62 -8.90 -8.76
C SER A 19 4.98 -9.10 -7.29
N ARG A 20 5.29 -8.02 -6.56
CA ARG A 20 5.53 -8.04 -5.11
C ARG A 20 4.26 -7.80 -4.29
N LEU A 21 3.13 -7.50 -4.93
CA LEU A 21 1.87 -7.30 -4.26
C LEU A 21 1.16 -8.63 -4.05
N THR A 22 0.53 -8.77 -2.90
CA THR A 22 -0.53 -9.75 -2.72
C THR A 22 -1.75 -9.35 -3.54
N HIS A 23 -2.61 -10.32 -3.85
CA HIS A 23 -3.85 -10.05 -4.59
C HIS A 23 -4.73 -9.00 -3.89
N ALA A 24 -4.83 -9.03 -2.56
CA ALA A 24 -5.61 -8.05 -1.80
C ALA A 24 -5.03 -6.62 -1.90
N GLN A 25 -3.70 -6.48 -1.93
CA GLN A 25 -3.05 -5.18 -2.12
C GLN A 25 -3.25 -4.67 -3.55
N ALA A 26 -3.13 -5.55 -4.55
CA ALA A 26 -3.33 -5.20 -5.95
C ALA A 26 -4.78 -4.78 -6.25
N LEU A 27 -5.76 -5.26 -5.48
CA LEU A 27 -7.17 -4.83 -5.55
C LEU A 27 -7.49 -3.59 -4.68
N GLY A 28 -6.50 -2.99 -4.02
CA GLY A 28 -6.71 -1.86 -3.11
C GLY A 28 -7.47 -2.21 -1.82
N ARG A 29 -7.63 -3.49 -1.49
CA ARG A 29 -8.33 -3.96 -0.27
C ARG A 29 -7.42 -4.04 0.95
N ALA A 30 -6.11 -4.06 0.75
CA ALA A 30 -5.13 -4.16 1.82
C ALA A 30 -4.02 -3.12 1.67
N CYS A 31 -3.48 -2.69 2.81
CA CYS A 31 -2.37 -1.74 2.87
C CYS A 31 -1.15 -2.29 2.14
N VAL A 32 -0.60 -1.50 1.23
CA VAL A 32 0.59 -1.87 0.45
C VAL A 32 1.83 -2.11 1.30
N SER A 33 1.90 -1.54 2.52
CA SER A 33 3.06 -1.63 3.40
C SER A 33 2.95 -2.71 4.49
N CYS A 34 1.78 -2.84 5.14
CA CYS A 34 1.61 -3.76 6.27
C CYS A 34 0.60 -4.89 6.02
N SER A 35 -0.05 -4.93 4.85
CA SER A 35 -1.05 -5.93 4.46
C SER A 35 -2.33 -5.97 5.30
N ALA A 36 -2.52 -5.03 6.24
CA ALA A 36 -3.78 -4.91 6.97
C ALA A 36 -4.94 -4.57 6.00
N LEU A 37 -6.12 -5.13 6.26
CA LEU A 37 -7.33 -4.80 5.50
C LEU A 37 -7.66 -3.32 5.66
N LEU A 38 -7.99 -2.69 4.54
CA LEU A 38 -8.35 -1.29 4.50
C LEU A 38 -9.86 -1.12 4.65
N THR A 39 -10.22 -0.06 5.33
CA THR A 39 -11.59 0.41 5.52
C THR A 39 -11.67 1.87 5.06
N ALA A 40 -12.65 2.63 5.54
CA ALA A 40 -12.72 4.06 5.31
C ALA A 40 -11.43 4.79 5.77
N GLY A 41 -11.09 5.88 5.08
CA GLY A 41 -9.93 6.72 5.41
C GLY A 41 -8.59 6.21 4.89
N ALA A 42 -8.56 5.16 4.06
CA ALA A 42 -7.35 4.73 3.39
C ALA A 42 -6.76 5.86 2.53
N ILE A 43 -5.43 5.95 2.51
CA ILE A 43 -4.70 6.98 1.79
C ILE A 43 -4.21 6.40 0.46
N GLU A 44 -4.62 7.00 -0.65
CA GLU A 44 -4.09 6.68 -1.98
C GLU A 44 -2.60 7.02 -2.03
N ARG A 45 -1.78 6.11 -2.56
CA ARG A 45 -0.31 6.28 -2.62
C ARG A 45 0.21 6.43 -4.04
N GLY A 46 -0.65 6.34 -5.04
CA GLY A 46 -0.30 6.33 -6.45
C GLY A 46 -0.32 4.93 -7.07
N THR A 47 0.29 4.82 -8.25
CA THR A 47 0.26 3.62 -9.10
C THR A 47 1.59 2.88 -9.06
N ILE A 48 1.54 1.56 -8.90
CA ILE A 48 2.68 0.68 -9.16
C ILE A 48 2.55 0.17 -10.58
N HIS A 49 3.55 0.47 -11.40
CA HIS A 49 3.57 0.05 -12.79
C HIS A 49 4.01 -1.40 -12.95
N GLY A 50 3.34 -2.11 -13.84
CA GLY A 50 3.67 -3.50 -14.16
C GLY A 50 3.21 -3.88 -15.56
N ALA A 51 3.87 -4.88 -16.12
CA ALA A 51 3.51 -5.48 -17.40
C ALA A 51 3.74 -6.99 -17.34
N GLN A 52 2.84 -7.75 -17.97
CA GLN A 52 2.98 -9.18 -18.17
C GLN A 52 2.71 -9.49 -19.65
N GLY A 53 3.79 -9.68 -20.41
CA GLY A 53 3.70 -9.73 -21.88
C GLY A 53 3.16 -8.42 -22.43
N VAL A 54 2.08 -8.48 -23.22
CA VAL A 54 1.41 -7.31 -23.79
C VAL A 54 0.40 -6.64 -22.85
N HIS A 55 0.13 -7.25 -21.69
CA HIS A 55 -0.86 -6.75 -20.75
C HIS A 55 -0.23 -5.79 -19.76
N VAL A 56 -0.82 -4.62 -19.61
CA VAL A 56 -0.48 -3.68 -18.53
C VAL A 56 -1.16 -4.17 -17.25
N THR A 57 -0.36 -4.40 -16.21
CA THR A 57 -0.84 -4.87 -14.90
C THR A 57 -0.68 -3.80 -13.83
N SER A 58 -0.49 -2.55 -14.22
CA SER A 58 -0.35 -1.42 -13.30
C SER A 58 -1.59 -1.33 -12.40
N THR A 59 -1.39 -1.01 -11.12
CA THR A 59 -2.50 -0.89 -10.17
C THR A 59 -2.26 0.24 -9.18
N GLU A 60 -3.33 0.91 -8.80
CA GLU A 60 -3.34 1.90 -7.73
C GLU A 60 -3.23 1.18 -6.38
N VAL A 61 -2.42 1.75 -5.48
CA VAL A 61 -2.18 1.16 -4.17
C VAL A 61 -2.49 2.14 -3.05
N TRP A 62 -2.89 1.57 -1.92
CA TRP A 62 -3.44 2.30 -0.80
C TRP A 62 -2.68 1.96 0.47
N SER A 63 -2.69 2.88 1.43
CA SER A 63 -2.09 2.70 2.76
C SER A 63 -3.13 2.91 3.87
N CYS A 64 -2.80 2.40 5.06
CA CYS A 64 -3.59 2.68 6.25
C CYS A 64 -3.79 4.19 6.45
N PRO A 65 -4.92 4.60 7.07
CA PRO A 65 -5.15 5.98 7.46
C PRO A 65 -3.97 6.54 8.23
N ALA A 66 -3.74 7.85 8.10
CA ALA A 66 -2.85 8.54 9.02
C ALA A 66 -3.46 8.46 10.43
N PRO A 67 -2.66 8.26 11.49
CA PRO A 67 -3.17 8.40 12.85
C PRO A 67 -3.78 9.81 12.97
N GLU A 68 -4.99 9.92 13.50
CA GLU A 68 -5.61 11.22 13.77
C GLU A 68 -4.64 12.04 14.62
N ARG A 69 -4.27 13.24 14.13
CA ARG A 69 -3.58 14.21 14.98
C ARG A 69 -4.61 14.76 15.96
N SER A 70 -4.68 14.14 17.14
CA SER A 70 -5.39 14.68 18.30
C SER A 70 -4.53 15.69 19.04
#